data_AF-A0A849PMM4-F1
#
_entry.id   AF-A0A849PMM4-F1
#
_cell.length_a   1.000
_cell.length_b   1.000
_cell.length_c   1.000
_cell.angle_alpha   90.00
_cell.angle_beta   90.00
_cell.angle_gamma   90.00
#
_symmetry.space_group_name_H-M   'P 1'
#
loop_
_entity.id
_entity.type
_entity.pdbx_description
1 polymer ?
#
loop_
_entity_poly.entity_id
_entity_poly.type
_entity_poly.pdbx_seq_one_letter_code
_entity_poly.pdbx_strand_id
1 'polypeptide(L)'
;MVHLLIQAVNNQNLFSNHYLKNLIRNNDEWRSNDHKTVFDEIKKVYDAEKPFLEDLNESQLEERFFRRIFKIMLPDFEVQAGTESQDFPDYAFFEDTNALDAAHLN
;
A
#
# COMPACT_ATOMS: atom_id res chain seq x y z
N MET A 1 -8.68 -24.45 -2.78
CA MET A 1 -7.99 -23.36 -2.04
C MET A 1 -6.58 -23.25 -2.61
N VAL A 2 -6.29 -22.20 -3.37
CA VAL A 2 -4.94 -21.95 -3.89
C VAL A 2 -4.11 -21.35 -2.75
N HIS A 3 -3.18 -22.12 -2.21
CA HIS A 3 -2.19 -21.63 -1.28
C HIS A 3 -1.17 -20.84 -2.12
N LEU A 4 -1.29 -19.51 -2.12
CA LEU A 4 -0.34 -18.63 -2.77
C LEU A 4 0.96 -18.71 -1.97
N LEU A 5 1.91 -19.57 -2.37
CA LEU A 5 3.27 -19.54 -1.86
C LEU A 5 3.97 -18.32 -2.47
N ILE A 6 3.66 -17.13 -1.95
CA ILE A 6 4.49 -15.97 -2.22
C ILE A 6 5.83 -16.27 -1.54
N GLN A 7 6.84 -16.69 -2.31
CA GLN A 7 8.22 -16.59 -1.87
C GLN A 7 8.58 -15.10 -1.85
N ALA A 8 8.09 -14.41 -0.82
CA ALA A 8 7.97 -12.95 -0.76
C ALA A 8 9.30 -12.19 -0.72
N VAL A 9 10.44 -12.85 -0.96
CA VAL A 9 11.73 -12.23 -0.70
C VAL A 9 12.75 -12.70 -1.73
N ASN A 10 12.64 -12.23 -2.97
CA ASN A 10 13.87 -11.98 -3.70
C ASN A 10 14.45 -10.67 -3.16
N ASN A 11 15.24 -10.79 -2.09
CA ASN A 11 15.86 -9.68 -1.37
C ASN A 11 16.80 -8.85 -2.26
N GLN A 12 17.29 -9.41 -3.38
CA GLN A 12 18.28 -8.76 -4.26
C GLN A 12 19.50 -8.19 -3.50
N ASN A 13 19.83 -8.79 -2.34
CA ASN A 13 20.82 -8.30 -1.39
C ASN A 13 20.60 -6.85 -0.88
N LEU A 14 19.37 -6.33 -0.94
CA LEU A 14 19.01 -5.02 -0.39
C LEU A 14 19.11 -5.00 1.14
N PHE A 15 18.81 -6.13 1.77
CA PHE A 15 18.91 -6.32 3.23
C PHE A 15 19.77 -7.54 3.56
N SER A 16 20.25 -7.64 4.80
CA SER A 16 20.85 -8.91 5.25
C SER A 16 19.76 -9.93 5.56
N ASN A 17 19.99 -11.21 5.25
CA ASN A 17 19.07 -12.28 5.63
C ASN A 17 18.88 -12.35 7.16
N HIS A 18 19.91 -11.99 7.93
CA HIS A 18 19.80 -11.87 9.39
C HIS A 18 18.81 -10.77 9.78
N TYR A 19 18.87 -9.61 9.14
CA TYR A 19 17.95 -8.51 9.43
C TYR A 19 16.50 -8.95 9.23
N LEU A 20 16.19 -9.53 8.06
CA LEU A 20 14.83 -9.96 7.70
C LEU A 20 14.30 -11.11 8.58
N LYS A 21 15.17 -12.01 9.04
CA LYS A 21 14.73 -13.18 9.82
C LYS A 21 14.67 -12.92 11.33
N ASN A 22 15.57 -12.07 11.85
CA ASN A 22 15.80 -11.95 13.29
C ASN A 22 15.59 -10.54 13.86
N LEU A 23 15.87 -9.49 13.09
CA LEU A 23 15.87 -8.11 13.63
C LEU A 23 14.54 -7.40 13.38
N ILE A 24 13.98 -7.52 12.17
CA ILE A 24 12.75 -6.81 11.80
C ILE A 24 11.57 -7.14 12.73
N ARG A 25 11.54 -8.35 13.30
CA ARG A 25 10.49 -8.78 14.23
C ARG A 25 10.55 -8.08 15.59
N ASN A 26 11.67 -7.44 15.93
CA ASN A 26 11.85 -6.73 17.20
C ASN A 26 11.39 -5.27 17.12
N ASN A 27 11.17 -4.76 15.91
CA ASN A 27 10.67 -3.41 15.67
C ASN A 27 9.25 -3.28 16.22
N ASP A 28 8.93 -2.12 16.78
CA ASP A 28 7.65 -1.86 17.44
C ASP A 28 6.48 -1.99 16.45
N GLU A 29 6.70 -1.59 15.20
CA GLU A 29 5.79 -1.67 14.06
C GLU A 29 5.42 -3.12 13.68
N TRP A 30 6.22 -4.10 14.10
CA TRP A 30 6.00 -5.52 13.82
C TRP A 30 5.50 -6.32 15.03
N ARG A 31 5.24 -5.66 16.17
CA ARG A 31 4.71 -6.31 17.37
C ARG A 31 3.24 -6.71 17.21
N SER A 32 2.47 -5.95 16.44
CA SER A 32 1.08 -6.26 16.10
C SER A 32 0.99 -7.25 14.92
N ASN A 33 -0.17 -7.92 14.80
CA ASN A 33 -0.50 -8.77 13.66
C ASN A 33 -1.50 -8.10 12.70
N ASP A 34 -1.69 -6.80 12.81
CA ASP A 34 -2.51 -5.96 11.92
C ASP A 34 -2.17 -6.15 10.43
N HIS A 35 -0.87 -6.24 10.11
CA HIS A 35 -0.36 -6.48 8.76
C HIS A 35 -0.91 -7.76 8.13
N LYS A 36 -1.26 -8.80 8.92
CA LYS A 36 -1.86 -10.03 8.40
C LYS A 36 -3.30 -9.80 7.96
N THR A 37 -4.08 -9.09 8.79
CA THR A 37 -5.47 -8.73 8.46
C THR A 37 -5.51 -7.84 7.23
N VAL A 38 -4.68 -6.80 7.19
CA VAL A 38 -4.54 -5.90 6.04
C VAL A 38 -4.13 -6.68 4.78
N PHE A 39 -3.17 -7.59 4.89
CA PHE A 39 -2.75 -8.44 3.78
C PHE A 39 -3.90 -9.31 3.25
N ASP A 40 -4.67 -9.95 4.14
CA ASP A 40 -5.81 -10.78 3.73
C ASP A 40 -6.91 -9.95 3.06
N GLU A 41 -7.13 -8.72 3.48
CA GLU A 41 -8.08 -7.80 2.83
C GLU A 41 -7.60 -7.37 1.44
N ILE A 42 -6.33 -6.96 1.31
CA ILE A 42 -5.70 -6.63 0.02
C ILE A 42 -5.76 -7.84 -0.92
N LYS A 43 -5.49 -9.05 -0.40
CA LYS A 43 -5.55 -10.28 -1.18
C LYS A 43 -6.94 -10.55 -1.72
N LYS A 44 -8.01 -10.26 -0.96
CA LYS A 44 -9.40 -10.37 -1.47
C LYS A 44 -9.65 -9.42 -2.62
N VAL A 45 -9.18 -8.17 -2.54
CA VAL A 45 -9.30 -7.20 -3.63
C VAL A 45 -8.54 -7.70 -4.87
N TYR A 46 -7.30 -8.16 -4.68
CA TYR A 46 -6.49 -8.72 -5.76
C TYR A 46 -7.15 -9.93 -6.41
N ASP A 47 -7.56 -10.93 -5.66
CA ASP A 47 -8.17 -12.14 -6.22
C ASP A 47 -9.46 -11.83 -6.99
N ALA A 48 -10.22 -10.82 -6.56
CA ALA A 48 -11.43 -10.36 -7.24
C ALA A 48 -11.16 -9.61 -8.55
N GLU A 49 -10.17 -8.71 -8.56
CA GLU A 49 -9.89 -7.86 -9.73
C GLU A 49 -8.90 -8.49 -10.72
N LYS A 50 -8.08 -9.46 -10.28
CA LYS A 50 -7.04 -10.13 -11.07
C LYS A 50 -7.47 -10.54 -12.49
N PRO A 51 -8.66 -11.13 -12.72
CA PRO A 51 -9.08 -11.54 -14.07
C PRO A 51 -9.28 -10.38 -15.05
N PHE A 52 -9.39 -9.14 -14.55
CA PHE A 52 -9.72 -7.97 -15.35
C PHE A 52 -8.54 -7.01 -15.50
N LEU A 53 -7.47 -7.15 -14.71
CA LEU A 53 -6.39 -6.16 -14.60
C LEU A 53 -5.71 -5.82 -15.93
N GLU A 54 -5.55 -6.81 -16.82
CA GLU A 54 -4.88 -6.63 -18.12
C GLU A 54 -5.69 -5.76 -19.10
N ASP A 55 -7.00 -5.69 -18.92
CA ASP A 55 -7.92 -4.95 -19.80
C ASP A 55 -8.23 -3.54 -19.28
N LEU A 56 -7.77 -3.19 -18.07
CA LEU A 56 -8.02 -1.88 -17.48
C LEU A 56 -7.06 -0.84 -18.05
N ASN A 57 -7.61 0.31 -18.42
CA ASN A 57 -6.78 1.51 -18.60
C ASN A 57 -6.35 2.07 -17.23
N GLU A 58 -5.44 3.04 -17.23
CA GLU A 58 -4.87 3.65 -16.03
C GLU A 58 -5.93 4.16 -15.05
N SER A 59 -6.88 4.98 -15.50
CA SER A 59 -7.95 5.52 -14.64
C SER A 59 -8.81 4.41 -14.02
N GLN A 60 -9.12 3.37 -14.79
CA GLN A 60 -9.88 2.22 -14.29
C GLN A 60 -9.06 1.38 -13.30
N LEU A 61 -7.76 1.20 -13.55
CA LEU A 61 -6.85 0.47 -12.68
C LEU A 61 -6.70 1.17 -11.34
N GLU A 62 -6.56 2.49 -11.35
CA GLU A 62 -6.56 3.31 -10.15
C GLU A 62 -7.83 3.12 -9.32
N GLU A 63 -9.00 3.34 -9.92
CA GLU A 63 -10.26 3.34 -9.20
C GLU A 63 -10.65 1.95 -8.69
N ARG A 64 -10.50 0.94 -9.55
CA ARG A 64 -10.95 -0.43 -9.24
C ARG A 64 -9.97 -1.18 -8.35
N PHE A 65 -8.67 -0.88 -8.44
CA PHE A 65 -7.63 -1.66 -7.78
C PHE A 65 -6.87 -0.83 -6.74
N PHE A 66 -6.05 0.15 -7.16
CA PHE A 66 -5.14 0.84 -6.23
C PHE A 66 -5.85 1.63 -5.13
N ARG A 67 -6.89 2.41 -5.45
CA ARG A 67 -7.65 3.16 -4.43
C ARG A 67 -8.31 2.27 -3.41
N ARG A 68 -8.75 1.07 -3.80
CA ARG A 68 -9.33 0.10 -2.87
C ARG A 68 -8.27 -0.47 -1.91
N ILE A 69 -7.06 -0.71 -2.41
CA ILE A 69 -5.92 -1.12 -1.59
C ILE A 69 -5.52 0.00 -0.61
N PHE A 70 -5.40 1.23 -1.09
CA PHE A 70 -5.01 2.37 -0.24
C PHE A 70 -6.01 2.60 0.89
N LYS A 71 -7.32 2.54 0.61
CA LYS A 71 -8.35 2.63 1.66
C LYS A 71 -8.22 1.59 2.79
N ILE A 72 -7.58 0.45 2.53
CA ILE A 72 -7.35 -0.59 3.54
C ILE A 72 -6.14 -0.24 4.42
N MET A 73 -5.06 0.27 3.83
CA MET A 73 -3.77 0.41 4.53
C MET A 73 -3.38 1.84 4.93
N LEU A 74 -3.84 2.84 4.16
CA LEU A 74 -3.47 4.25 4.25
C LEU A 74 -4.69 5.08 3.82
N PRO A 75 -5.73 5.20 4.67
CA PRO A 75 -6.99 5.84 4.28
C PRO A 75 -6.84 7.35 4.05
N ASP A 76 -5.85 7.99 4.68
CA ASP A 76 -5.55 9.41 4.55
C ASP A 76 -4.67 9.64 3.30
N PHE A 77 -5.31 9.63 2.13
CA PHE A 77 -4.65 9.94 0.86
C PHE A 77 -5.51 10.86 -0.02
N GLU A 78 -4.85 11.59 -0.90
CA GLU A 78 -5.48 12.43 -1.91
C GLU A 78 -5.10 12.02 -3.31
N VAL A 79 -5.98 12.32 -4.25
CA VAL A 79 -5.82 12.04 -5.67
C VAL A 79 -5.52 13.36 -6.36
N GLN A 80 -4.48 13.41 -7.21
CA GLN A 80 -4.10 14.61 -7.96
C GLN A 80 -3.87 15.84 -7.07
N ALA A 81 -3.26 15.64 -5.90
CA ALA A 81 -2.88 16.74 -5.03
C ALA A 81 -1.78 17.56 -5.70
N GLY A 82 -2.05 18.82 -6.00
CA GLY A 82 -1.01 19.75 -6.44
C GLY A 82 -0.04 19.99 -5.29
N THR A 83 1.26 19.74 -5.50
CA THR A 83 2.29 20.06 -4.51
C THR A 83 2.63 21.55 -4.55
N GLU A 84 3.21 22.07 -3.47
CA GLU A 84 3.75 23.44 -3.43
C GLU A 84 4.81 23.70 -4.51
N SER A 85 5.43 22.63 -5.03
CA SER A 85 6.44 22.68 -6.10
C SER A 85 5.86 22.65 -7.52
N GLN A 86 4.53 22.74 -7.67
CA GLN A 86 3.81 22.59 -8.96
C GLN A 86 3.94 21.20 -9.61
N ASP A 87 4.34 20.19 -8.84
CA ASP A 87 4.24 18.79 -9.26
C ASP A 87 2.84 18.25 -8.97
N PHE A 88 2.36 17.35 -9.82
CA PHE A 88 1.03 16.72 -9.74
C PHE A 88 1.18 15.20 -9.59
N PRO A 89 1.54 14.69 -8.40
CA PRO A 89 1.52 13.26 -8.14
C PRO A 89 0.08 12.71 -8.26
N ASP A 90 -0.03 11.46 -8.73
CA ASP A 90 -1.32 10.77 -8.80
C ASP A 90 -1.93 10.58 -7.40
N TYR A 91 -1.07 10.35 -6.41
CA TYR A 91 -1.44 10.17 -5.00
C TYR A 91 -0.51 10.91 -4.04
N ALA A 92 -1.09 11.57 -3.04
CA ALA A 92 -0.38 12.06 -1.86
C ALA A 92 -0.88 11.28 -0.63
N PHE A 93 0.05 10.78 0.19
CA PHE A 93 -0.25 10.03 1.42
C PHE A 93 0.13 10.84 2.64
N PHE A 94 -0.68 10.74 3.68
CA PHE A 94 -0.50 11.46 4.93
C PHE A 94 -0.37 10.48 6.09
N GLU A 95 0.33 10.90 7.15
CA GLU A 95 0.50 10.10 8.36
C GLU A 95 -0.84 9.91 9.07
N ASP A 96 -1.64 10.98 9.12
CA ASP A 96 -2.98 10.99 9.69
C ASP A 96 -3.83 12.10 9.06
N THR A 97 -5.10 12.16 9.46
CA THR A 97 -6.04 13.18 9.02
C THR A 97 -5.60 14.60 9.42
N ASN A 98 -4.85 14.78 10.52
CA ASN A 98 -4.36 16.11 10.91
C ASN A 98 -3.30 16.63 9.93
N ALA A 99 -2.39 15.76 9.49
CA ALA A 99 -1.38 16.07 8.49
C ALA A 99 -2.03 16.40 7.13
N LEU A 100 -3.10 15.66 6.77
CA LEU A 100 -3.92 15.96 5.60
C LEU A 100 -4.60 17.34 5.72
N ASP A 101 -5.29 17.60 6.82
CA ASP A 101 -5.98 18.88 7.04
C ASP A 101 -4.99 20.06 7.03
N ALA A 102 -3.81 19.89 7.63
CA ALA A 102 -2.76 20.90 7.65
C ALA A 102 -2.26 21.29 6.25
N ALA A 103 -2.24 20.34 5.30
CA ALA A 103 -1.85 20.60 3.92
C ALA A 103 -2.83 21.52 3.17
N HIS A 104 -4.09 21.62 3.63
CA HIS A 104 -5.14 22.45 3.02
C HIS A 104 -5.35 23.81 3.69
N LEU A 105 -4.61 24.12 4.76
CA LEU A 105 -4.73 25.37 5.50
C LEU A 105 -3.89 26.53 4.94
N ASN A 106 -3.21 26.33 3.80
CA ASN A 106 -2.39 27.34 3.11
C ASN A 106 -3.12 28.03 1.96
#